data_AF-A0A9W8ZQ19-F1
#
_entry.id   AF-A0A9W8ZQ19-F1
#
_cell.length_a   1.000
_cell.length_b   1.000
_cell.length_c   1.000
_cell.angle_alpha   90.00
_cell.angle_beta   90.00
_cell.angle_gamma   90.00
#
_symmetry.space_group_name_H-M   'P 1'
#
loop_
_entity.id
_entity.type
_entity.pdbx_description
1 polymer ?
#
loop_
_entity_poly.entity_id
_entity_poly.type
_entity_poly.pdbx_seq_one_letter_code
_entity_poly.pdbx_strand_id
1 'polypeptide(L)' 'MQTGSSLRSLFATILKDCHPQQPGVLWEQFREYLCDDLHYHLQTSGILHNPTQQQVENYGLY' A
#
# COMPACT_ATOMS: atom_id res chain seq x y z
N MET A 1 -14.79 -5.21 10.75
CA MET A 1 -14.07 -4.05 10.18
C MET A 1 -12.63 -4.48 10.01
N GLN A 2 -12.30 -5.12 8.89
CA GLN A 2 -10.98 -5.73 8.66
C GLN A 2 -10.05 -4.65 8.09
N THR A 3 -9.19 -4.14 8.96
CA THR A 3 -8.22 -3.04 8.78
C THR A 3 -7.22 -3.35 7.67
N GLY A 4 -6.95 -2.39 6.77
CA GLY A 4 -6.03 -2.62 5.66
C GLY A 4 -4.57 -2.84 6.07
N SER A 5 -4.21 -2.64 7.35
CA SER A 5 -2.99 -3.19 7.96
C SER A 5 -2.81 -4.70 7.74
N SER A 6 -3.89 -5.50 7.85
CA SER A 6 -3.83 -6.94 7.60
C SER A 6 -3.64 -7.24 6.12
N LEU A 7 -4.27 -6.46 5.25
CA LEU A 7 -4.17 -6.58 3.79
C LEU A 7 -2.76 -6.22 3.31
N ARG A 8 -2.16 -5.19 3.89
CA ARG A 8 -0.76 -4.79 3.65
C ARG A 8 0.24 -5.84 4.12
N SER A 9 0.00 -6.43 5.29
CA SER A 9 0.82 -7.53 5.80
C SER A 9 0.72 -8.76 4.90
N LEU A 10 -0.48 -9.08 4.43
CA LEU A 10 -0.70 -10.17 3.47
C LEU A 10 -0.02 -9.89 2.13
N PHE A 11 -0.15 -8.67 1.61
CA PHE A 11 0.47 -8.23 0.37
C PHE A 11 2.00 -8.29 0.44
N ALA A 12 2.60 -7.80 1.54
CA ALA A 12 4.03 -7.91 1.80
C ALA A 12 4.49 -9.38 1.91
N THR A 13 3.66 -10.24 2.52
CA THR A 13 3.93 -11.68 2.62
C THR A 13 3.87 -12.35 1.25
N ILE A 14 2.86 -12.04 0.43
CA ILE A 14 2.72 -12.57 -0.93
C ILE A 14 3.90 -12.10 -1.81
N LEU A 15 4.28 -10.83 -1.75
CA LEU A 15 5.45 -10.31 -2.46
C LEU A 15 6.74 -11.03 -2.07
N LYS A 16 6.93 -11.30 -0.78
CA LYS A 16 8.15 -11.89 -0.22
C LYS A 16 8.23 -13.41 -0.38
N ASP A 17 7.09 -14.11 -0.26
CA ASP A 17 7.04 -15.57 -0.15
C ASP A 17 6.56 -16.23 -1.45
N CYS A 18 5.60 -15.61 -2.15
CA CYS A 18 5.04 -16.13 -3.38
C CYS A 18 5.77 -15.67 -4.65
N HIS A 19 6.68 -14.66 -4.56
CA HIS A 19 7.33 -14.02 -5.71
C HIS A 19 6.37 -13.91 -6.91
N PRO A 20 5.28 -13.14 -6.78
CA PRO A 20 4.26 -13.09 -7.80
C PRO A 20 4.91 -12.75 -9.14
N GLN A 21 4.60 -13.53 -10.17
CA GLN A 21 5.17 -13.36 -11.51
C GLN A 21 4.92 -11.94 -12.07
N GLN A 22 3.88 -11.26 -11.56
CA GLN A 22 3.51 -9.90 -11.91
C GLN A 22 3.12 -9.09 -10.66
N PRO A 23 4.10 -8.56 -9.91
CA PRO A 23 3.83 -7.74 -8.73
C PRO A 23 3.12 -6.43 -9.08
N GLY A 24 3.33 -5.91 -10.30
CA GLY A 24 2.68 -4.69 -10.79
C GLY A 24 1.16 -4.82 -10.96
N VAL A 25 0.67 -5.96 -11.45
CA VAL A 25 -0.78 -6.19 -11.63
C VAL A 25 -1.48 -6.36 -10.27
N LEU A 26 -0.81 -7.02 -9.33
CA LEU A 26 -1.30 -7.16 -7.96
C LEU A 26 -1.28 -5.81 -7.25
N TRP A 27 -0.22 -5.02 -7.46
CA TRP A 27 -0.16 -3.64 -6.99
C TRP A 27 -1.31 -2.82 -7.57
N GLU A 28 -1.58 -2.85 -8.88
CA GLU A 28 -2.69 -2.09 -9.49
C GLU A 28 -4.07 -2.47 -8.94
N GLN A 29 -4.32 -3.75 -8.65
CA GLN A 29 -5.59 -4.19 -8.07
C GLN A 29 -5.74 -3.79 -6.60
N PHE A 30 -4.66 -3.84 -5.82
CA PHE A 30 -4.71 -3.59 -4.39
C PHE A 30 -4.25 -2.17 -4.01
N ARG A 31 -3.77 -1.35 -4.95
CA ARG A 31 -3.23 -0.01 -4.69
C ARG A 31 -4.25 0.87 -4.02
N GLU A 32 -5.54 0.81 -4.37
CA GLU A 32 -6.56 1.66 -3.72
C GLU A 32 -6.70 1.32 -2.24
N TYR A 33 -6.73 0.03 -1.90
CA TYR A 33 -6.81 -0.43 -0.52
C TYR A 33 -5.51 -0.20 0.27
N LEU A 34 -4.36 -0.40 -0.38
CA LEU A 34 -3.05 -0.12 0.21
C LEU A 34 -2.85 1.39 0.41
N CYS A 35 -3.30 2.19 -0.56
CA CYS A 35 -3.19 3.65 -0.56
C CYS A 35 -4.09 4.28 0.49
N ASP A 36 -5.30 3.76 0.75
CA ASP A 36 -6.18 4.30 1.79
C ASP A 36 -5.51 4.23 3.18
N ASP A 37 -4.96 3.07 3.54
CA ASP A 37 -4.21 2.88 4.78
C ASP A 37 -2.85 3.61 4.75
N LEU A 38 -2.12 3.61 3.63
CA LEU A 38 -0.83 4.31 3.52
C LEU A 38 -1.02 5.83 3.60
N HIS A 39 -2.12 6.36 3.05
CA HIS A 39 -2.52 7.76 3.15
C HIS A 39 -2.77 8.13 4.61
N TYR A 40 -3.56 7.32 5.33
CA TYR A 40 -3.78 7.50 6.77
C TYR A 40 -2.46 7.41 7.56
N HIS A 41 -1.59 6.45 7.24
CA HIS A 41 -0.32 6.24 7.94
C HIS A 41 0.69 7.37 7.68
N LEU A 42 0.77 7.87 6.45
CA LEU A 42 1.64 9.01 6.07
C LEU A 42 1.18 10.31 6.74
N GLN A 43 -0.13 10.51 6.82
CA GLN A 43 -0.73 11.67 7.49
C GLN A 43 -0.54 11.60 9.01
N THR A 44 -0.80 10.44 9.63
CA THR A 44 -0.63 10.25 11.08
C THR A 44 0.82 10.21 11.54
N SER A 45 1.73 9.73 10.70
CA SER A 45 3.19 9.75 10.97
C SER A 45 3.82 11.12 10.71
N GLY A 46 3.08 12.08 10.15
CA GLY A 46 3.57 13.42 9.85
C GLY A 46 4.61 13.45 8.70
N ILE A 47 4.71 12.39 7.90
CA ILE A 47 5.63 12.29 6.77
C ILE A 47 5.13 13.17 5.62
N LEU A 48 3.82 13.17 5.37
CA LEU A 48 3.16 13.97 4.34
C LEU A 48 1.86 14.58 4.89
N HIS A 49 1.67 15.88 4.69
CA HIS A 49 0.45 16.59 5.08
C HIS A 49 -0.52 16.61 3.90
N ASN A 50 -1.65 15.89 4.02
CA ASN A 50 -2.60 15.61 2.93
C ASN A 50 -1.95 14.97 1.70
N PRO A 51 -1.41 13.75 1.82
CA PRO A 51 -0.74 13.09 0.71
C PRO A 51 -1.69 12.87 -0.48
N THR A 52 -1.37 13.36 -1.67
CA THR A 52 -2.22 13.07 -2.84
C THR A 52 -2.08 11.59 -3.22
N GLN A 53 -3.12 10.99 -3.80
CA GLN A 53 -3.11 9.57 -4.20
C GLN A 53 -1.85 9.18 -5.00
N GLN A 54 -1.43 10.04 -5.94
CA GLN A 54 -0.17 9.90 -6.67
C GLN A 54 1.09 9.82 -5.79
N GLN A 55 1.16 10.60 -4.71
CA GLN A 55 2.31 10.58 -3.79
C GLN A 55 2.34 9.28 -3.00
N VAL A 56 1.18 8.81 -2.56
CA VAL A 56 1.02 7.56 -1.81
C VAL A 56 1.37 6.35 -2.69
N GLU A 57 0.90 6.33 -3.94
CA GLU A 57 1.23 5.29 -4.92
C GLU A 57 2.73 5.24 -5.22
N ASN A 58 3.37 6.40 -5.38
CA ASN A 58 4.81 6.50 -5.59
C ASN A 58 5.60 6.03 -4.36
N TYR A 59 5.14 6.38 -3.15
CA TYR A 59 5.74 5.93 -1.89
C TYR A 59 5.59 4.43 -1.65
N GLY A 60 4.52 3.82 -2.18
CA GLY A 60 4.29 2.39 -2.10
C GLY A 60 5.16 1.56 -3.07
N LEU A 61 5.69 2.21 -4.11
CA LEU A 61 6.59 1.61 -5.10
C LEU A 61 8.09 1.74 -4.74
N TYR A 62 8.43 2.51 -3.70
CA TYR A 62 9.80 2.81 -3.26
C TYR A 62 10.16 2.12 -1.95
#